data_AF-A0A507SQL2-F1
#
_entry.id   AF-A0A507SQL2-F1
#
_cell.length_a   1.000
_cell.length_b   1.000
_cell.length_c   1.000
_cell.angle_alpha   90.00
_cell.angle_beta   90.00
_cell.angle_gamma   90.00
#
_symmetry.space_group_name_H-M   'P 1'
#
loop_
_entity.id
_entity.type
_entity.pdbx_description
1 polymer ?
#
loop_
_entity_poly.entity_id
_entity_poly.type
_entity_poly.pdbx_seq_one_letter_code
_entity_poly.pdbx_strand_id
1 'polypeptide(L)'
;MKFQKIIKFLTPLTVASTSATLVGCANNTTNNDNINDAWDNLITINNGYINSGFHAKKGEKQLEIEQKFLNLLSQRFNELKNKDPLTKDLADVKFNINVVGKKDTYISKLKGDNKDNDLFIANYTVYDSEFLDENNEFKNEEGIKLVAQTATLKFNWQSDDNDFYTTGLKDDKLRQAAEKNNIKWVKDTGFEYPDWENAMIKWKENNQEDKLKWDGSKFAAFYEKNALTYVYHGAILIAGDKAKRDQIIKDWEEKDWDKFVQHGIAYKEIESAGRYKYQIALLARHFNKSIEEIKTDLEGKYARYVVVGNSAKAQLGKASTNITPAIGFDDEGVYNWTRDLKNEMFFKPAEFQSYKAFDDADNKVVRTLTLTNPAAYDVVLGRKGLSDKQVELIQKALNSLSLEENTYGIFTGYNKFLPIDKELFIKFLKLQRQAQSKIDLVTDIPKIIN
;
A
#
# COMPACT_ATOMS: atom_id res chain seq x y z
N MET A 1 -62.49 -54.58 -0.36
CA MET A 1 -61.79 -54.47 0.95
C MET A 1 -61.49 -53.00 1.20
N LYS A 2 -61.48 -52.60 2.47
CA LYS A 2 -61.82 -51.27 3.01
C LYS A 2 -60.99 -50.08 2.49
N PHE A 3 -61.70 -49.00 2.16
CA PHE A 3 -61.22 -47.61 2.16
C PHE A 3 -60.87 -47.17 3.59
N GLN A 4 -59.76 -46.45 3.77
CA GLN A 4 -59.51 -45.67 4.98
C GLN A 4 -59.34 -44.19 4.63
N LYS A 5 -60.33 -43.42 5.07
CA LYS A 5 -60.31 -41.97 5.23
C LYS A 5 -59.34 -41.61 6.35
N ILE A 6 -58.51 -40.59 6.15
CA ILE A 6 -57.94 -39.81 7.26
C ILE A 6 -58.37 -38.36 7.11
N ILE A 7 -58.79 -37.84 8.25
CA ILE A 7 -59.60 -36.67 8.53
C ILE A 7 -58.73 -35.41 8.52
N LYS A 8 -59.19 -34.36 7.82
CA LYS A 8 -58.69 -32.99 7.97
C LYS A 8 -59.13 -32.45 9.33
N PHE A 9 -58.18 -32.11 10.20
CA PHE A 9 -58.41 -31.22 11.33
C PHE A 9 -57.90 -29.82 10.95
N LEU A 10 -58.82 -28.86 10.88
CA LEU A 10 -58.50 -27.44 10.94
C LEU A 10 -58.30 -27.05 12.41
N THR A 11 -57.18 -26.43 12.72
CA THR A 11 -56.97 -25.67 13.96
C THR A 11 -56.89 -24.17 13.64
N PRO A 12 -57.46 -23.31 14.50
CA PRO A 12 -57.59 -21.88 14.23
C PRO A 12 -56.25 -21.14 14.40
N LEU A 13 -56.09 -20.15 13.53
CA LEU A 13 -54.97 -19.22 13.46
C LEU A 13 -55.01 -18.26 14.67
N THR A 14 -54.18 -18.48 15.68
CA THR A 14 -53.88 -17.46 16.70
C THR A 14 -52.81 -16.52 16.18
N VAL A 15 -53.19 -15.27 15.95
CA VAL A 15 -52.29 -14.14 15.69
C VAL A 15 -51.57 -13.83 17.00
N ALA A 16 -50.35 -14.36 17.16
CA ALA A 16 -49.43 -13.93 18.20
C ALA A 16 -48.56 -12.83 17.61
N SER A 17 -48.78 -11.61 18.08
CA SER A 17 -47.88 -10.46 17.90
C SER A 17 -46.55 -10.76 18.60
N THR A 18 -45.58 -11.28 17.86
CA THR A 18 -44.19 -11.33 18.32
C THR A 18 -43.61 -9.94 18.14
N SER A 19 -43.59 -9.21 19.24
CA SER A 19 -42.76 -8.03 19.47
C SER A 19 -41.34 -8.33 18.98
N ALA A 20 -40.87 -7.53 18.02
CA ALA A 20 -39.48 -7.53 17.63
C ALA A 20 -38.65 -7.09 18.84
N THR A 21 -38.03 -8.05 19.53
CA THR A 21 -36.90 -7.76 20.42
C THR A 21 -35.75 -7.33 19.54
N LEU A 22 -35.60 -6.02 19.40
CA LEU A 22 -34.34 -5.38 19.06
C LEU A 22 -33.25 -5.99 19.94
N VAL A 23 -32.31 -6.69 19.31
CA VAL A 23 -31.04 -7.06 19.93
C VAL A 23 -30.32 -5.75 20.18
N GLY A 24 -30.44 -5.24 21.40
CA GLY A 24 -29.71 -4.07 21.86
C GLY A 24 -28.23 -4.38 21.80
N CYS A 25 -27.52 -3.67 20.94
CA CYS A 25 -26.09 -3.45 21.08
C CYS A 25 -25.83 -3.01 22.52
N ALA A 26 -24.82 -3.61 23.15
CA ALA A 26 -24.36 -3.19 24.45
C ALA A 26 -24.14 -1.68 24.47
N ASN A 27 -24.94 -0.97 25.25
CA ASN A 27 -24.71 0.42 25.60
C ASN A 27 -23.44 0.47 26.45
N ASN A 28 -22.29 0.70 25.81
CA ASN A 28 -21.22 1.41 26.48
C ASN A 28 -21.70 2.84 26.67
N THR A 29 -22.25 3.15 27.84
CA THR A 29 -22.50 4.51 28.29
C THR A 29 -21.17 5.28 28.30
N THR A 30 -20.88 5.98 27.21
CA THR A 30 -19.89 7.05 27.17
C THR A 30 -20.45 8.22 27.94
N ASN A 31 -20.05 8.37 29.20
CA ASN A 31 -20.41 9.53 30.02
C ASN A 31 -19.88 10.81 29.36
N ASN A 32 -20.74 11.84 29.26
CA ASN A 32 -20.42 13.17 28.72
C ASN A 32 -19.17 13.80 29.34
N ASP A 33 -18.90 13.52 30.62
CA ASP A 33 -17.76 14.07 31.35
C ASP A 33 -16.40 13.62 30.79
N ASN A 34 -16.35 12.49 30.06
CA ASN A 34 -15.12 11.95 29.47
C ASN A 34 -14.81 12.52 28.07
N ILE A 35 -15.77 13.19 27.42
CA ILE A 35 -15.56 13.76 26.07
C ILE A 35 -14.85 15.11 26.17
N ASN A 36 -15.28 15.98 27.09
CA ASN A 36 -14.70 17.32 27.25
C ASN A 36 -13.19 17.29 27.53
N ASP A 37 -12.75 16.45 28.47
CA ASP A 37 -11.35 16.38 28.89
C ASP A 37 -10.42 15.79 27.80
N ALA A 38 -10.99 14.91 26.97
CA ALA A 38 -10.28 14.23 25.88
C ALA A 38 -10.41 14.95 24.52
N TRP A 39 -11.17 16.04 24.44
CA TRP A 39 -11.42 16.76 23.19
C TRP A 39 -10.22 17.64 22.80
N ASP A 40 -9.68 17.38 21.63
CA ASP A 40 -8.59 18.20 21.08
C ASP A 40 -9.08 19.06 19.91
N ASN A 41 -8.77 20.35 19.96
CA ASN A 41 -9.15 21.32 18.93
C ASN A 41 -8.14 21.41 17.77
N LEU A 42 -7.02 20.69 17.86
CA LEU A 42 -6.03 20.54 16.80
C LEU A 42 -5.67 19.07 16.68
N ILE A 43 -5.92 18.48 15.52
CA ILE A 43 -5.58 17.09 15.21
C ILE A 43 -4.43 17.07 14.21
N THR A 44 -3.33 16.44 14.60
CA THR A 44 -2.12 16.33 13.79
C THR A 44 -2.00 14.95 13.14
N ILE A 45 -1.97 14.93 11.80
CA ILE A 45 -1.75 13.73 10.98
C ILE A 45 -0.25 13.59 10.70
N ASN A 46 0.33 12.49 11.15
CA ASN A 46 1.74 12.17 10.96
C ASN A 46 1.90 11.14 9.85
N ASN A 47 2.70 11.50 8.85
CA ASN A 47 3.02 10.63 7.72
C ASN A 47 4.54 10.57 7.49
N GLY A 48 5.05 9.40 7.15
CA GLY A 48 6.47 9.22 6.87
C GLY A 48 6.94 9.84 5.55
N TYR A 49 6.04 9.99 4.56
CA TYR A 49 6.42 10.49 3.25
C TYR A 49 5.22 11.07 2.47
N ILE A 50 5.45 12.19 1.79
CA ILE A 50 4.51 12.83 0.88
C ILE A 50 5.29 13.22 -0.38
N ASN A 51 4.75 12.96 -1.57
CA ASN A 51 5.37 13.39 -2.81
C ASN A 51 5.50 14.91 -2.87
N SER A 52 6.50 15.39 -3.60
CA SER A 52 6.73 16.83 -3.80
C SER A 52 5.49 17.51 -4.41
N GLY A 53 5.21 18.74 -3.96
CA GLY A 53 4.13 19.56 -4.50
C GLY A 53 2.88 19.64 -3.64
N PHE A 54 2.77 18.80 -2.59
CA PHE A 54 1.69 18.91 -1.60
C PHE A 54 2.11 19.67 -0.35
N HIS A 55 3.16 19.19 0.33
CA HIS A 55 3.64 19.77 1.58
C HIS A 55 4.82 20.71 1.34
N ALA A 56 4.86 21.84 2.05
CA ALA A 56 5.96 22.80 1.97
C ALA A 56 7.26 22.22 2.57
N LYS A 57 8.42 22.69 2.09
CA LYS A 57 9.68 22.34 2.75
C LYS A 57 9.78 23.06 4.08
N LYS A 58 10.59 22.51 5.00
CA LYS A 58 10.80 23.10 6.33
C LYS A 58 11.26 24.57 6.21
N GLY A 59 10.50 25.47 6.82
CA GLY A 59 10.77 26.92 6.80
C GLY A 59 10.11 27.68 5.65
N GLU A 60 9.45 26.99 4.71
CA GLU A 60 8.65 27.62 3.65
C GLU A 60 7.19 27.77 4.08
N LYS A 61 6.48 28.68 3.40
CA LYS A 61 5.05 28.87 3.61
C LYS A 61 4.30 27.63 3.13
N GLN A 62 3.34 27.18 3.95
CA GLN A 62 2.44 26.08 3.61
C GLN A 62 1.79 26.30 2.23
N LEU A 63 1.73 25.25 1.42
CA LEU A 63 1.22 25.33 0.05
C LEU A 63 -0.31 25.43 0.04
N GLU A 64 -0.85 26.09 -0.99
CA GLU A 64 -2.31 26.30 -1.12
C GLU A 64 -3.08 24.98 -1.21
N ILE A 65 -2.51 23.96 -1.86
CA ILE A 65 -3.15 22.65 -2.01
C ILE A 65 -3.32 21.92 -0.67
N GLU A 66 -2.31 22.01 0.21
CA GLU A 66 -2.36 21.48 1.56
C GLU A 66 -3.38 22.25 2.41
N GLN A 67 -3.36 23.59 2.33
CA GLN A 67 -4.34 24.43 3.04
C GLN A 67 -5.77 24.11 2.63
N LYS A 68 -6.03 23.94 1.32
CA LYS A 68 -7.36 23.56 0.82
C LYS A 68 -7.81 22.20 1.37
N PHE A 69 -6.93 21.21 1.38
CA PHE A 69 -7.21 19.90 1.96
C PHE A 69 -7.56 19.99 3.45
N LEU A 70 -6.69 20.63 4.25
CA LEU A 70 -6.86 20.74 5.70
C LEU A 70 -8.12 21.54 6.07
N ASN A 71 -8.41 22.61 5.32
CA ASN A 71 -9.62 23.40 5.51
C ASN A 71 -10.88 22.59 5.19
N LEU A 72 -10.88 21.85 4.08
CA LEU A 72 -12.01 20.98 3.71
C LEU A 72 -12.24 19.89 4.75
N LEU A 73 -11.18 19.22 5.22
CA LEU A 73 -11.27 18.20 6.27
C LEU A 73 -11.80 18.78 7.58
N SER A 74 -11.28 19.95 7.99
CA SER A 74 -11.76 20.67 9.18
C SER A 74 -13.24 21.05 9.03
N GLN A 75 -13.66 21.52 7.86
CA GLN A 75 -15.05 21.84 7.57
C GLN A 75 -15.95 20.60 7.70
N ARG A 76 -15.60 19.48 7.03
CA ARG A 76 -16.36 18.23 7.10
C ARG A 76 -16.51 17.72 8.54
N PHE A 77 -15.43 17.76 9.30
CA PHE A 77 -15.45 17.38 10.71
C PHE A 77 -16.39 18.29 11.52
N ASN A 78 -16.25 19.61 11.41
CA ASN A 78 -17.03 20.54 12.23
C ASN A 78 -18.51 20.55 11.83
N GLU A 79 -18.85 20.30 10.56
CA GLU A 79 -20.23 20.07 10.13
C GLU A 79 -20.86 18.85 10.82
N LEU A 80 -20.11 17.76 11.00
CA LEU A 80 -20.57 16.57 11.71
C LEU A 80 -20.67 16.83 13.23
N LYS A 81 -19.63 17.45 13.80
CA LYS A 81 -19.57 17.87 15.21
C LYS A 81 -20.79 18.70 15.62
N ASN A 82 -21.14 19.70 14.81
CA ASN A 82 -22.23 20.64 15.08
C ASN A 82 -23.63 20.02 14.94
N LYS A 83 -23.75 18.89 14.23
CA LYS A 83 -25.01 18.12 14.12
C LYS A 83 -25.20 17.15 15.28
N ASP A 84 -24.15 16.82 16.02
CA ASP A 84 -24.19 15.85 17.10
C ASP A 84 -24.48 16.52 18.46
N PRO A 85 -25.55 16.12 19.18
CA PRO A 85 -25.91 16.73 20.46
C PRO A 85 -24.81 16.68 21.53
N LEU A 86 -23.91 15.69 21.47
CA LEU A 86 -22.84 15.50 22.46
C LEU A 86 -21.62 16.38 22.18
N THR A 87 -21.45 16.85 20.94
CA THR A 87 -20.23 17.56 20.54
C THR A 87 -20.46 18.97 20.01
N LYS A 88 -21.70 19.37 19.70
CA LYS A 88 -22.01 20.67 19.08
C LYS A 88 -21.45 21.88 19.84
N ASP A 89 -21.37 21.78 21.17
CA ASP A 89 -20.94 22.87 22.06
C ASP A 89 -19.41 22.83 22.35
N LEU A 90 -18.69 21.84 21.81
CA LEU A 90 -17.23 21.71 21.94
C LEU A 90 -16.50 22.69 21.01
N ALA A 91 -15.21 22.93 21.27
CA ALA A 91 -14.39 23.74 20.39
C ALA A 91 -14.31 23.14 18.98
N ASP A 92 -14.32 24.01 17.96
CA ASP A 92 -14.07 23.58 16.58
C ASP A 92 -12.66 22.99 16.43
N VAL A 93 -12.57 21.95 15.60
CA VAL A 93 -11.33 21.21 15.37
C VAL A 93 -10.70 21.65 14.07
N LYS A 94 -9.38 21.85 14.11
CA LYS A 94 -8.52 22.06 12.94
C LYS A 94 -7.63 20.85 12.72
N PHE A 95 -7.21 20.65 11.48
CA PHE A 95 -6.25 19.60 11.13
C PHE A 95 -4.90 20.21 10.71
N ASN A 96 -3.83 19.50 11.02
CA ASN A 96 -2.48 19.77 10.53
C ASN A 96 -1.81 18.47 10.04
N ILE A 97 -0.78 18.59 9.20
CA ILE A 97 0.05 17.48 8.75
C ILE A 97 1.50 17.70 9.18
N ASN A 98 2.12 16.64 9.70
CA ASN A 98 3.54 16.57 9.98
C ASN A 98 4.17 15.44 9.16
N VAL A 99 5.33 15.72 8.54
CA VAL A 99 6.15 14.70 7.88
C VAL A 99 7.20 14.18 8.86
N VAL A 100 7.00 12.97 9.39
CA VAL A 100 7.85 12.35 10.42
C VAL A 100 8.54 11.12 9.83
N GLY A 101 9.77 11.25 9.37
CA GLY A 101 10.47 10.15 8.67
C GLY A 101 10.79 8.90 9.51
N LYS A 102 10.80 9.01 10.85
CA LYS A 102 11.18 7.93 11.78
C LYS A 102 9.96 7.16 12.30
N LYS A 103 9.59 6.10 11.56
CA LYS A 103 8.42 5.24 11.84
C LYS A 103 8.58 4.36 13.09
N ASP A 104 9.81 4.06 13.50
CA ASP A 104 10.16 3.31 14.71
C ASP A 104 9.60 3.93 16.01
N THR A 105 9.33 5.23 16.01
CA THR A 105 8.74 5.94 17.16
C THR A 105 7.21 6.01 17.17
N TYR A 106 6.53 5.48 16.14
CA TYR A 106 5.08 5.69 15.98
C TYR A 106 4.28 5.00 17.09
N ILE A 107 4.59 3.73 17.40
CA ILE A 107 3.90 2.98 18.45
C ILE A 107 4.08 3.65 19.82
N SER A 108 5.30 4.01 20.19
CA SER A 108 5.55 4.62 21.50
C SER A 108 4.85 5.98 21.64
N LYS A 109 4.72 6.76 20.56
CA LYS A 109 3.97 8.02 20.56
C LYS A 109 2.45 7.81 20.67
N LEU A 110 1.89 6.82 19.96
CA LEU A 110 0.47 6.44 20.08
C LEU A 110 0.13 6.03 21.53
N LYS A 111 1.00 5.25 22.17
CA LYS A 111 0.87 4.80 23.57
C LYS A 111 1.13 5.91 24.58
N GLY A 112 2.04 6.83 24.27
CA GLY A 112 2.45 7.95 25.12
C GLY A 112 1.43 9.08 25.22
N ASP A 113 0.37 9.03 24.40
CA ASP A 113 -0.72 10.01 24.40
C ASP A 113 -0.29 11.46 24.17
N ASN A 114 0.66 11.65 23.25
CA ASN A 114 1.18 12.97 22.93
C ASN A 114 0.21 13.75 22.03
N LYS A 115 -0.43 14.80 22.56
CA LYS A 115 -1.37 15.69 21.83
C LYS A 115 -0.76 16.46 20.65
N ASP A 116 0.56 16.53 20.54
CA ASP A 116 1.20 17.09 19.33
C ASP A 116 1.20 16.10 18.16
N ASN A 117 0.82 14.83 18.39
CA ASN A 117 0.87 13.75 17.41
C ASN A 117 -0.33 12.81 17.57
N ASP A 118 -1.47 13.19 17.00
CA ASP A 118 -2.73 12.46 17.22
C ASP A 118 -2.88 11.22 16.35
N LEU A 119 -2.65 11.37 15.05
CA LEU A 119 -2.90 10.35 14.05
C LEU A 119 -1.58 9.95 13.38
N PHE A 120 -1.39 8.65 13.16
CA PHE A 120 -0.23 8.11 12.45
C PHE A 120 -0.69 7.23 11.29
N ILE A 121 -0.17 7.52 10.10
CA ILE A 121 -0.38 6.71 8.91
C ILE A 121 0.90 5.94 8.61
N ALA A 122 0.82 4.61 8.65
CA ALA A 122 1.93 3.75 8.28
C ALA A 122 1.49 2.36 7.86
N ASN A 123 2.38 1.70 7.15
CA ASN A 123 2.26 0.30 6.79
C ASN A 123 2.20 -0.59 8.03
N TYR A 124 1.41 -1.67 7.96
CA TYR A 124 1.20 -2.62 9.04
C TYR A 124 2.50 -3.25 9.59
N THR A 125 3.58 -3.31 8.82
CA THR A 125 4.93 -3.73 9.28
C THR A 125 5.43 -2.93 10.49
N VAL A 126 4.99 -1.68 10.64
CA VAL A 126 5.38 -0.84 11.78
C VAL A 126 4.69 -1.30 13.07
N TYR A 127 3.56 -1.99 12.94
CA TYR A 127 2.62 -2.26 14.01
C TYR A 127 2.46 -3.74 14.33
N ASP A 128 2.76 -4.64 13.39
CA ASP A 128 2.38 -6.05 13.47
C ASP A 128 2.91 -6.77 14.71
N SER A 129 4.17 -6.54 15.08
CA SER A 129 4.79 -7.12 16.28
C SER A 129 4.19 -6.64 17.61
N GLU A 130 3.52 -5.49 17.61
CA GLU A 130 2.80 -4.96 18.77
C GLU A 130 1.42 -5.63 18.93
N PHE A 131 0.73 -5.88 17.81
CA PHE A 131 -0.65 -6.36 17.83
C PHE A 131 -0.78 -7.88 17.68
N LEU A 132 0.21 -8.56 17.12
CA LEU A 132 0.24 -10.01 16.96
C LEU A 132 1.34 -10.65 17.83
N ASP A 133 1.05 -11.81 18.41
CA ASP A 133 2.04 -12.65 19.07
C ASP A 133 2.80 -13.54 18.06
N GLU A 134 3.63 -14.44 18.57
CA GLU A 134 4.39 -15.42 17.76
C GLU A 134 3.49 -16.47 17.07
N ASN A 135 2.28 -16.71 17.61
CA ASN A 135 1.28 -17.61 17.05
C ASN A 135 0.34 -16.90 16.06
N ASN A 136 0.55 -15.60 15.81
CA ASN A 136 -0.30 -14.73 15.01
C ASN A 136 -1.70 -14.51 15.61
N GLU A 137 -1.81 -14.64 16.93
CA GLU A 137 -2.99 -14.27 17.71
C GLU A 137 -2.93 -12.79 18.09
N PHE A 138 -4.10 -12.15 18.13
CA PHE A 138 -4.22 -10.74 18.47
C PHE A 138 -4.08 -10.55 19.99
N LYS A 139 -3.08 -9.78 20.43
CA LYS A 139 -2.70 -9.72 21.85
C LYS A 139 -2.98 -8.40 22.58
N ASN A 140 -3.11 -7.27 21.88
CA ASN A 140 -3.13 -5.99 22.59
C ASN A 140 -3.85 -4.87 21.84
N GLU A 141 -4.54 -4.03 22.60
CA GLU A 141 -5.13 -2.77 22.16
C GLU A 141 -5.01 -1.82 23.35
N GLU A 142 -3.83 -1.20 23.53
CA GLU A 142 -3.52 -0.30 24.67
C GLU A 142 -4.27 1.04 24.59
N GLY A 143 -5.57 0.99 24.29
CA GLY A 143 -6.40 2.14 23.99
C GLY A 143 -6.09 2.83 22.67
N ILE A 144 -5.11 2.35 21.89
CA ILE A 144 -4.82 2.87 20.54
C ILE A 144 -6.09 2.80 19.70
N LYS A 145 -6.42 3.91 19.04
CA LYS A 145 -7.68 4.07 18.33
C LYS A 145 -7.55 3.66 16.88
N LEU A 146 -8.50 2.87 16.39
CA LEU A 146 -8.60 2.55 14.97
C LEU A 146 -9.34 3.70 14.27
N VAL A 147 -8.70 4.35 13.30
CA VAL A 147 -9.27 5.56 12.66
C VAL A 147 -9.70 5.27 11.24
N ALA A 148 -8.82 4.75 10.39
CA ALA A 148 -9.20 4.42 9.02
C ALA A 148 -8.26 3.37 8.43
N GLN A 149 -8.78 2.59 7.48
CA GLN A 149 -7.96 1.87 6.52
C GLN A 149 -7.76 2.77 5.30
N THR A 150 -6.53 2.94 4.82
CA THR A 150 -6.32 3.63 3.54
C THR A 150 -6.51 2.67 2.35
N ALA A 151 -6.98 3.20 1.23
CA ALA A 151 -7.04 2.50 -0.05
C ALA A 151 -6.42 3.37 -1.13
N THR A 152 -5.83 2.71 -2.13
CA THR A 152 -5.16 3.36 -3.25
C THR A 152 -5.87 3.04 -4.57
N LEU A 153 -5.61 3.83 -5.60
CA LEU A 153 -6.09 3.53 -6.95
C LEU A 153 -5.41 2.26 -7.47
N LYS A 154 -6.22 1.36 -8.04
CA LYS A 154 -5.73 0.12 -8.63
C LYS A 154 -4.93 0.41 -9.92
N PHE A 155 -3.79 -0.25 -10.14
CA PHE A 155 -3.15 -0.17 -11.45
C PHE A 155 -3.97 -0.92 -12.50
N ASN A 156 -3.92 -0.45 -13.74
CA ASN A 156 -4.64 -1.08 -14.86
C ASN A 156 -4.04 -2.42 -15.34
N TRP A 157 -3.01 -2.92 -14.68
CA TRP A 157 -2.44 -4.26 -14.86
C TRP A 157 -2.56 -5.15 -13.62
N GLN A 158 -2.91 -4.56 -12.47
CA GLN A 158 -2.85 -5.25 -11.18
C GLN A 158 -3.83 -6.43 -11.19
N SER A 159 -3.40 -7.53 -10.59
CA SER A 159 -4.23 -8.71 -10.37
C SER A 159 -5.38 -8.42 -9.38
N ASP A 160 -6.24 -9.40 -9.11
CA ASP A 160 -7.23 -9.23 -8.05
C ASP A 160 -6.54 -9.19 -6.67
N ASP A 161 -7.13 -8.49 -5.70
CA ASP A 161 -6.58 -8.36 -4.34
C ASP A 161 -6.32 -9.73 -3.69
N ASN A 162 -7.08 -10.76 -4.09
CA ASN A 162 -7.01 -12.14 -3.60
C ASN A 162 -6.08 -13.06 -4.42
N ASP A 163 -5.31 -12.50 -5.33
CA ASP A 163 -4.34 -13.27 -6.11
C ASP A 163 -3.04 -13.39 -5.31
N PHE A 164 -2.82 -14.57 -4.74
CA PHE A 164 -1.61 -14.94 -4.01
C PHE A 164 -0.66 -15.76 -4.88
N TYR A 165 0.62 -15.78 -4.48
CA TYR A 165 1.65 -16.63 -5.07
C TYR A 165 1.24 -18.10 -5.03
N THR A 166 1.48 -18.81 -6.14
CA THR A 166 1.20 -20.24 -6.27
C THR A 166 2.45 -21.00 -6.72
N THR A 167 2.90 -20.76 -7.95
CA THR A 167 4.01 -21.48 -8.58
C THR A 167 5.19 -20.57 -8.88
N GLY A 168 4.94 -19.28 -9.08
CA GLY A 168 5.90 -18.32 -9.63
C GLY A 168 6.25 -18.53 -11.09
N LEU A 169 5.60 -19.47 -11.79
CA LEU A 169 5.84 -19.74 -13.20
C LEU A 169 4.99 -18.84 -14.10
N LYS A 170 5.13 -18.95 -15.41
CA LYS A 170 4.45 -18.08 -16.38
C LYS A 170 2.91 -18.01 -16.23
N ASP A 171 2.30 -19.05 -15.70
CA ASP A 171 0.86 -19.15 -15.44
C ASP A 171 0.43 -18.59 -14.06
N ASP A 172 1.39 -18.29 -13.17
CA ASP A 172 1.13 -17.65 -11.89
C ASP A 172 0.55 -16.24 -12.11
N LYS A 173 -0.52 -15.90 -11.40
CA LYS A 173 -1.23 -14.63 -11.57
C LYS A 173 -0.33 -13.42 -11.28
N LEU A 174 0.59 -13.53 -10.32
CA LEU A 174 1.55 -12.46 -10.00
C LEU A 174 2.61 -12.30 -11.09
N ARG A 175 2.97 -13.39 -11.79
CA ARG A 175 3.82 -13.33 -12.99
C ARG A 175 3.09 -12.71 -14.19
N GLN A 176 1.81 -13.05 -14.37
CA GLN A 176 1.00 -12.47 -15.44
C GLN A 176 0.77 -10.97 -15.22
N ALA A 177 0.56 -10.54 -13.98
CA ALA A 177 0.45 -9.12 -13.63
C ALA A 177 1.77 -8.36 -13.92
N ALA A 178 2.92 -8.93 -13.56
CA ALA A 178 4.23 -8.36 -13.90
C ALA A 178 4.45 -8.21 -15.43
N GLU A 179 4.03 -9.20 -16.22
CA GLU A 179 4.12 -9.12 -17.68
C GLU A 179 3.18 -8.05 -18.26
N LYS A 180 1.94 -7.96 -17.75
CA LYS A 180 1.01 -6.87 -18.11
C LYS A 180 1.59 -5.50 -17.75
N ASN A 181 2.26 -5.39 -16.61
CA ASN A 181 2.96 -4.17 -16.21
C ASN A 181 4.04 -3.77 -17.22
N ASN A 182 4.90 -4.71 -17.64
CA ASN A 182 5.92 -4.47 -18.67
C ASN A 182 5.32 -3.96 -19.99
N ILE A 183 4.20 -4.56 -20.41
CA ILE A 183 3.45 -4.15 -21.61
C ILE A 183 2.92 -2.73 -21.45
N LYS A 184 2.24 -2.44 -20.33
CA LYS A 184 1.62 -1.13 -20.07
C LYS A 184 2.64 -0.01 -20.02
N TRP A 185 3.77 -0.23 -19.35
CA TRP A 185 4.81 0.77 -19.19
C TRP A 185 5.53 1.12 -20.49
N VAL A 186 5.82 0.13 -21.33
CA VAL A 186 6.75 0.33 -22.44
C VAL A 186 6.07 0.17 -23.78
N LYS A 187 5.37 -0.95 -24.00
CA LYS A 187 4.76 -1.25 -25.29
C LYS A 187 3.61 -0.28 -25.61
N ASP A 188 2.74 -0.03 -24.64
CA ASP A 188 1.57 0.83 -24.84
C ASP A 188 1.94 2.32 -24.91
N THR A 189 3.00 2.73 -24.21
CA THR A 189 3.53 4.10 -24.28
C THR A 189 4.35 4.32 -25.55
N GLY A 190 5.04 3.28 -26.03
CA GLY A 190 6.00 3.33 -27.14
C GLY A 190 7.40 3.81 -26.73
N PHE A 191 7.66 3.95 -25.43
CA PHE A 191 8.94 4.43 -24.90
C PHE A 191 9.36 3.63 -23.67
N GLU A 192 10.64 3.28 -23.62
CA GLU A 192 11.26 2.75 -22.41
C GLU A 192 11.29 3.80 -21.30
N TYR A 193 11.21 3.37 -20.05
CA TYR A 193 11.67 4.21 -18.95
C TYR A 193 13.22 4.18 -18.94
N PRO A 194 13.95 5.32 -18.82
CA PRO A 194 13.46 6.65 -18.43
C PRO A 194 13.14 7.63 -19.58
N ASP A 195 13.02 7.20 -20.84
CA ASP A 195 12.75 8.11 -21.98
C ASP A 195 11.34 8.76 -21.93
N TRP A 196 10.51 8.45 -20.94
CA TRP A 196 9.17 9.01 -20.76
C TRP A 196 9.12 10.54 -20.69
N GLU A 197 10.09 11.19 -20.04
CA GLU A 197 10.13 12.66 -20.02
C GLU A 197 10.35 13.22 -21.43
N ASN A 198 11.27 12.62 -22.18
CA ASN A 198 11.51 12.99 -23.58
C ASN A 198 10.28 12.68 -24.46
N ALA A 199 9.56 11.59 -24.16
CA ALA A 199 8.32 11.25 -24.83
C ALA A 199 7.25 12.34 -24.63
N MET A 200 7.04 12.80 -23.39
CA MET A 200 6.10 13.88 -23.09
C MET A 200 6.47 15.19 -23.81
N ILE A 201 7.75 15.55 -23.83
CA ILE A 201 8.24 16.72 -24.57
C ILE A 201 7.93 16.56 -26.07
N LYS A 202 8.28 15.43 -26.66
CA LYS A 202 8.05 15.14 -28.08
C LYS A 202 6.57 15.15 -28.44
N TRP A 203 5.70 14.58 -27.61
CA TRP A 203 4.26 14.61 -27.84
C TRP A 203 3.74 16.04 -27.83
N LYS A 204 4.16 16.85 -26.85
CA LYS A 204 3.80 18.26 -26.77
C LYS A 204 4.25 19.05 -28.00
N GLU A 205 5.50 18.90 -28.43
CA GLU A 205 6.04 19.57 -29.62
C GLU A 205 5.30 19.20 -30.91
N ASN A 206 4.76 17.98 -30.99
CA ASN A 206 4.01 17.48 -32.14
C ASN A 206 2.48 17.63 -31.99
N ASN A 207 1.98 18.37 -30.99
CA ASN A 207 0.55 18.51 -30.67
C ASN A 207 -0.18 17.16 -30.51
N GLN A 208 0.48 16.18 -29.89
CA GLN A 208 -0.09 14.87 -29.58
C GLN A 208 -0.57 14.81 -28.11
N GLU A 209 -1.56 13.95 -27.83
CA GLU A 209 -2.03 13.72 -26.46
C GLU A 209 -0.91 13.15 -25.60
N ASP A 210 -0.73 13.70 -24.39
CA ASP A 210 0.11 13.10 -23.37
C ASP A 210 -0.52 11.79 -22.88
N LYS A 211 0.09 10.67 -23.28
CA LYS A 211 -0.38 9.33 -22.91
C LYS A 211 -0.02 8.94 -21.48
N LEU A 212 0.91 9.64 -20.83
CA LEU A 212 1.40 9.31 -19.48
C LEU A 212 0.63 10.08 -18.39
N LYS A 213 0.11 11.27 -18.72
CA LYS A 213 -0.79 12.07 -17.87
C LYS A 213 -0.17 12.35 -16.50
N TRP A 214 0.99 13.00 -16.48
CA TRP A 214 1.64 13.39 -15.22
C TRP A 214 0.79 14.44 -14.48
N ASP A 215 0.28 14.10 -13.30
CA ASP A 215 -0.63 14.95 -12.51
C ASP A 215 0.08 15.89 -11.52
N GLY A 216 1.40 15.96 -11.58
CA GLY A 216 2.23 16.66 -10.60
C GLY A 216 2.85 15.74 -9.53
N SER A 217 2.28 14.55 -9.34
CA SER A 217 2.77 13.55 -8.38
C SER A 217 3.02 12.17 -8.98
N LYS A 218 2.25 11.77 -9.99
CA LYS A 218 2.31 10.44 -10.61
C LYS A 218 1.82 10.47 -12.06
N PHE A 219 2.15 9.43 -12.81
CA PHE A 219 1.63 9.15 -14.15
C PHE A 219 0.23 8.52 -14.05
N ALA A 220 -0.81 9.34 -14.14
CA ALA A 220 -2.19 8.94 -13.88
C ALA A 220 -2.74 7.93 -14.90
N ALA A 221 -2.14 7.83 -16.09
CA ALA A 221 -2.60 6.92 -17.15
C ALA A 221 -2.53 5.43 -16.78
N PHE A 222 -1.75 5.08 -15.77
CA PHE A 222 -1.52 3.71 -15.33
C PHE A 222 -2.49 3.23 -14.24
N TYR A 223 -3.43 4.08 -13.84
CA TYR A 223 -4.43 3.77 -12.82
C TYR A 223 -5.79 3.56 -13.45
N GLU A 224 -6.54 2.60 -12.91
CA GLU A 224 -7.95 2.44 -13.25
C GLU A 224 -8.76 3.61 -12.70
N LYS A 225 -9.67 4.13 -13.51
CA LYS A 225 -10.54 5.23 -13.08
C LYS A 225 -11.50 4.73 -12.01
N ASN A 226 -11.44 5.35 -10.83
CA ASN A 226 -12.34 5.10 -9.69
C ASN A 226 -12.33 3.67 -9.14
N ALA A 227 -11.37 2.84 -9.54
CA ALA A 227 -11.18 1.52 -8.95
C ALA A 227 -10.14 1.62 -7.83
N LEU A 228 -10.53 1.15 -6.65
CA LEU A 228 -9.69 1.15 -5.46
C LEU A 228 -9.28 -0.26 -5.11
N THR A 229 -8.15 -0.38 -4.42
CA THR A 229 -7.65 -1.62 -3.83
C THR A 229 -7.19 -1.36 -2.40
N TYR A 230 -7.34 -2.38 -1.54
CA TYR A 230 -6.76 -2.38 -0.20
C TYR A 230 -5.31 -2.82 -0.17
N VAL A 231 -4.75 -3.27 -1.30
CA VAL A 231 -3.45 -3.92 -1.32
C VAL A 231 -2.46 -3.27 -2.25
N TYR A 232 -1.19 -3.50 -1.94
CA TYR A 232 -0.07 -3.22 -2.81
C TYR A 232 0.90 -4.40 -2.78
N HIS A 233 1.80 -4.43 -3.75
CA HIS A 233 2.79 -5.49 -3.90
C HIS A 233 4.21 -4.91 -3.88
N GLY A 234 5.17 -5.73 -3.47
CA GLY A 234 6.55 -5.57 -3.89
C GLY A 234 6.74 -6.16 -5.28
N ALA A 235 7.85 -5.81 -5.92
CA ALA A 235 8.29 -6.32 -7.20
C ALA A 235 9.73 -6.83 -7.12
N ILE A 236 10.02 -7.87 -7.90
CA ILE A 236 11.38 -8.24 -8.28
C ILE A 236 11.59 -7.73 -9.70
N LEU A 237 12.53 -6.80 -9.86
CA LEU A 237 12.93 -6.23 -11.14
C LEU A 237 14.16 -6.96 -11.69
N ILE A 238 14.27 -7.07 -13.01
CA ILE A 238 15.41 -7.65 -13.71
C ILE A 238 15.94 -6.68 -14.76
N ALA A 239 17.27 -6.63 -14.92
CA ALA A 239 17.94 -5.76 -15.87
C ALA A 239 18.96 -6.49 -16.73
N GLY A 240 19.25 -5.93 -17.89
CA GLY A 240 20.18 -6.48 -18.87
C GLY A 240 19.58 -6.41 -20.27
N ASP A 241 20.29 -6.96 -21.25
CA ASP A 241 19.75 -7.24 -22.57
C ASP A 241 18.75 -8.41 -22.52
N LYS A 242 18.16 -8.77 -23.67
CA LYS A 242 17.16 -9.84 -23.72
C LYS A 242 17.73 -11.17 -23.24
N ALA A 243 18.93 -11.53 -23.68
CA ALA A 243 19.56 -12.81 -23.33
C ALA A 243 19.81 -12.93 -21.82
N LYS A 244 20.29 -11.87 -21.17
CA LYS A 244 20.51 -11.83 -19.72
C LYS A 244 19.21 -11.95 -18.95
N ARG A 245 18.15 -11.25 -19.37
CA ARG A 245 16.82 -11.33 -18.73
C ARG A 245 16.20 -12.72 -18.90
N ASP A 246 16.30 -13.30 -20.09
CA ASP A 246 15.83 -14.67 -20.36
C ASP A 246 16.56 -15.70 -19.49
N GLN A 247 17.87 -15.53 -19.29
CA GLN A 247 18.63 -16.41 -18.40
C GLN A 247 18.20 -16.27 -16.93
N ILE A 248 17.93 -15.05 -16.44
CA ILE A 248 17.39 -14.85 -15.08
C ILE A 248 16.02 -15.52 -14.94
N ILE A 249 15.15 -15.37 -15.94
CA ILE A 249 13.83 -16.01 -15.95
C ILE A 249 13.97 -17.52 -15.94
N LYS A 250 14.93 -18.07 -16.69
CA LYS A 250 15.21 -19.51 -16.70
C LYS A 250 15.66 -20.01 -15.33
N ASP A 251 16.63 -19.35 -14.70
CA ASP A 251 17.14 -19.77 -13.37
C ASP A 251 16.06 -19.62 -12.28
N TRP A 252 15.13 -18.67 -12.46
CA TRP A 252 13.91 -18.59 -11.67
C TRP A 252 12.98 -19.79 -11.94
N GLU A 253 12.58 -20.05 -13.18
CA GLU A 253 11.66 -21.15 -13.53
C GLU A 253 12.21 -22.54 -13.17
N GLU A 254 13.52 -22.74 -13.26
CA GLU A 254 14.23 -23.95 -12.85
C GLU A 254 14.44 -24.03 -11.32
N LYS A 255 14.07 -22.98 -10.57
CA LYS A 255 14.27 -22.84 -9.12
C LYS A 255 15.73 -23.03 -8.70
N ASP A 256 16.67 -22.58 -9.53
CA ASP A 256 18.11 -22.64 -9.27
C ASP A 256 18.54 -21.40 -8.49
N TRP A 257 18.38 -21.44 -7.16
CA TRP A 257 18.75 -20.34 -6.27
C TRP A 257 20.21 -19.93 -6.44
N ASP A 258 21.09 -20.93 -6.56
CA ASP A 258 22.53 -20.72 -6.60
C ASP A 258 22.94 -19.96 -7.86
N LYS A 259 22.31 -20.20 -9.01
CA LYS A 259 22.52 -19.38 -10.21
C LYS A 259 21.79 -18.05 -10.13
N PHE A 260 20.52 -18.05 -9.70
CA PHE A 260 19.69 -16.85 -9.65
C PHE A 260 20.36 -15.71 -8.86
N VAL A 261 20.87 -15.99 -7.66
CA VAL A 261 21.53 -14.99 -6.81
C VAL A 261 22.83 -14.44 -7.41
N GLN A 262 23.53 -15.23 -8.24
CA GLN A 262 24.78 -14.81 -8.90
C GLN A 262 24.56 -13.77 -10.00
N HIS A 263 23.33 -13.57 -10.47
CA HIS A 263 22.99 -12.41 -11.33
C HIS A 263 23.11 -11.07 -10.59
N GLY A 264 23.19 -11.12 -9.27
CA GLY A 264 23.42 -10.00 -8.40
C GLY A 264 22.15 -9.24 -8.04
N ILE A 265 21.99 -8.98 -6.75
CA ILE A 265 20.76 -8.42 -6.16
C ILE A 265 21.09 -7.06 -5.54
N ALA A 266 20.27 -6.05 -5.85
CA ALA A 266 20.35 -4.72 -5.24
C ALA A 266 19.13 -4.41 -4.38
N TYR A 267 19.37 -3.96 -3.14
CA TYR A 267 18.34 -3.42 -2.24
C TYR A 267 18.93 -2.36 -1.30
N LYS A 268 18.08 -1.43 -0.84
CA LYS A 268 18.52 -0.30 -0.02
C LYS A 268 18.68 -0.67 1.46
N GLU A 269 17.62 -1.21 2.07
CA GLU A 269 17.55 -1.42 3.52
C GLU A 269 16.67 -2.63 3.85
N ILE A 270 17.06 -3.39 4.87
CA ILE A 270 16.39 -4.64 5.25
C ILE A 270 15.06 -4.43 5.96
N GLU A 271 14.84 -3.23 6.52
CA GLU A 271 13.60 -2.92 7.24
C GLU A 271 12.42 -2.61 6.31
N SER A 272 12.69 -2.37 5.03
CA SER A 272 11.67 -2.03 4.05
C SER A 272 10.74 -3.21 3.79
N ALA A 273 9.43 -2.95 3.86
CA ALA A 273 8.42 -3.96 3.59
C ALA A 273 8.40 -4.33 2.09
N GLY A 274 7.94 -3.40 1.24
CA GLY A 274 7.78 -3.59 -0.20
C GLY A 274 9.07 -3.58 -1.03
N ARG A 275 10.23 -3.30 -0.43
CA ARG A 275 11.54 -3.28 -1.12
C ARG A 275 12.58 -4.24 -0.55
N TYR A 276 12.17 -5.09 0.39
CA TYR A 276 13.02 -6.15 0.92
C TYR A 276 12.19 -7.32 1.49
N LYS A 277 11.45 -7.09 2.59
CA LYS A 277 10.81 -8.18 3.36
C LYS A 277 9.88 -9.04 2.50
N TYR A 278 9.11 -8.45 1.58
CA TYR A 278 8.21 -9.21 0.71
C TYR A 278 8.93 -10.01 -0.35
N GLN A 279 10.06 -9.49 -0.86
CA GLN A 279 10.90 -10.19 -1.82
C GLN A 279 11.61 -11.38 -1.16
N ILE A 280 12.14 -11.21 0.06
CA ILE A 280 12.71 -12.32 0.84
C ILE A 280 11.64 -13.38 1.13
N ALA A 281 10.46 -12.93 1.58
CA ALA A 281 9.13 -13.54 1.41
C ALA A 281 9.03 -14.58 0.28
N LEU A 282 8.94 -13.99 -0.90
CA LEU A 282 8.72 -14.65 -2.16
C LEU A 282 9.87 -15.59 -2.55
N LEU A 283 11.12 -15.18 -2.36
CA LEU A 283 12.29 -16.00 -2.66
C LEU A 283 12.31 -17.27 -1.81
N ALA A 284 12.04 -17.15 -0.51
CA ALA A 284 11.97 -18.31 0.38
C ALA A 284 10.84 -19.28 -0.01
N ARG A 285 9.67 -18.75 -0.41
CA ARG A 285 8.56 -19.56 -0.96
C ARG A 285 8.96 -20.26 -2.26
N HIS A 286 9.54 -19.52 -3.21
CA HIS A 286 9.81 -19.99 -4.55
C HIS A 286 10.93 -21.03 -4.63
N PHE A 287 12.06 -20.75 -3.98
CA PHE A 287 13.25 -21.60 -3.95
C PHE A 287 13.22 -22.66 -2.84
N ASN A 288 12.07 -22.82 -2.16
CA ASN A 288 11.86 -23.76 -1.06
C ASN A 288 12.92 -23.67 0.05
N LYS A 289 13.24 -22.43 0.46
CA LYS A 289 14.15 -22.13 1.56
C LYS A 289 13.38 -21.52 2.74
N SER A 290 13.98 -21.46 3.92
CA SER A 290 13.50 -20.60 5.00
C SER A 290 13.89 -19.15 4.74
N ILE A 291 13.21 -18.23 5.43
CA ILE A 291 13.54 -16.79 5.39
C ILE A 291 14.97 -16.55 5.89
N GLU A 292 15.36 -17.25 6.95
CA GLU A 292 16.67 -17.10 7.56
C GLU A 292 17.80 -17.64 6.66
N GLU A 293 17.55 -18.74 5.94
CA GLU A 293 18.48 -19.24 4.93
C GLU A 293 18.68 -18.23 3.80
N ILE A 294 17.62 -17.61 3.28
CA ILE A 294 17.77 -16.57 2.25
C ILE A 294 18.60 -15.40 2.76
N LYS A 295 18.32 -14.89 3.98
CA LYS A 295 19.08 -13.79 4.57
C LYS A 295 20.56 -14.15 4.77
N THR A 296 20.83 -15.31 5.37
CA THR A 296 22.19 -15.81 5.60
C THR A 296 22.95 -16.03 4.28
N ASP A 297 22.27 -16.53 3.25
CA ASP A 297 22.84 -16.70 1.92
C ASP A 297 23.26 -15.33 1.33
N LEU A 298 22.42 -14.30 1.45
CA LEU A 298 22.70 -12.96 0.93
C LEU A 298 23.81 -12.23 1.71
N GLU A 299 23.85 -12.38 3.03
CA GLU A 299 24.84 -11.71 3.90
C GLU A 299 26.17 -12.48 4.00
N GLY A 300 26.15 -13.78 3.71
CA GLY A 300 27.30 -14.68 3.79
C GLY A 300 27.73 -15.22 2.43
N LYS A 301 27.20 -16.40 2.05
CA LYS A 301 27.64 -17.20 0.87
C LYS A 301 27.72 -16.37 -0.42
N TYR A 302 26.77 -15.45 -0.61
CA TYR A 302 26.61 -14.64 -1.82
C TYR A 302 26.85 -13.16 -1.62
N ALA A 303 27.41 -12.72 -0.49
CA ALA A 303 27.62 -11.30 -0.21
C ALA A 303 28.34 -10.54 -1.35
N ARG A 304 29.26 -11.19 -2.07
CA ARG A 304 29.96 -10.62 -3.23
C ARG A 304 29.06 -10.29 -4.43
N TYR A 305 27.88 -10.89 -4.51
CA TYR A 305 26.87 -10.64 -5.54
C TYR A 305 25.78 -9.66 -5.09
N VAL A 306 25.80 -9.22 -3.83
CA VAL A 306 24.74 -8.36 -3.27
C VAL A 306 25.23 -6.92 -3.13
N VAL A 307 24.40 -5.97 -3.56
CA VAL A 307 24.63 -4.54 -3.38
C VAL A 307 23.63 -3.98 -2.36
N VAL A 308 24.10 -3.72 -1.16
CA VAL A 308 23.33 -3.15 -0.04
C VAL A 308 23.47 -1.63 0.00
N GLY A 309 22.45 -0.93 0.50
CA GLY A 309 22.49 0.52 0.73
C GLY A 309 22.09 1.37 -0.47
N ASN A 310 22.02 0.77 -1.66
CA ASN A 310 21.57 1.43 -2.89
C ASN A 310 20.24 0.84 -3.34
N SER A 311 19.26 1.69 -3.65
CA SER A 311 17.99 1.23 -4.21
C SER A 311 18.14 0.66 -5.62
N ALA A 312 17.21 -0.22 -6.02
CA ALA A 312 17.11 -0.69 -7.40
C ALA A 312 17.07 0.49 -8.39
N LYS A 313 16.26 1.52 -8.06
CA LYS A 313 16.22 2.81 -8.75
C LYS A 313 17.60 3.41 -9.10
N ALA A 314 18.56 3.36 -8.17
CA ALA A 314 19.86 3.98 -8.35
C ALA A 314 20.89 3.05 -9.03
N GLN A 315 20.89 1.75 -8.70
CA GLN A 315 22.01 0.84 -8.98
C GLN A 315 21.73 -0.26 -10.01
N LEU A 316 20.45 -0.61 -10.25
CA LEU A 316 20.10 -1.76 -11.09
C LEU A 316 20.62 -1.60 -12.52
N GLY A 317 21.38 -2.58 -13.02
CA GLY A 317 22.00 -2.55 -14.34
C GLY A 317 23.22 -1.62 -14.47
N LYS A 318 23.77 -1.12 -13.36
CA LYS A 318 24.99 -0.29 -13.32
C LYS A 318 26.07 -0.95 -12.49
N ALA A 319 27.33 -0.72 -12.85
CA ALA A 319 28.46 -1.27 -12.11
C ALA A 319 28.48 -0.78 -10.65
N SER A 320 28.69 -1.73 -9.74
CA SER A 320 29.12 -1.50 -8.35
C SER A 320 30.54 -2.06 -8.18
N THR A 321 31.11 -1.96 -6.98
CA THR A 321 32.51 -2.37 -6.70
C THR A 321 32.81 -3.80 -7.14
N ASN A 322 31.87 -4.74 -6.97
CA ASN A 322 32.10 -6.17 -7.16
C ASN A 322 31.19 -6.82 -8.22
N ILE A 323 30.13 -6.14 -8.65
CA ILE A 323 29.13 -6.69 -9.57
C ILE A 323 28.32 -5.58 -10.24
N THR A 324 27.77 -5.86 -11.42
CA THR A 324 26.62 -5.13 -11.97
C THR A 324 25.35 -5.92 -11.61
N PRO A 325 24.58 -5.52 -10.59
CA PRO A 325 23.40 -6.27 -10.18
C PRO A 325 22.35 -6.22 -11.29
N ALA A 326 21.84 -7.39 -11.65
CA ALA A 326 20.80 -7.57 -12.66
C ALA A 326 19.43 -7.89 -12.06
N ILE A 327 19.33 -7.98 -10.73
CA ILE A 327 18.08 -8.15 -9.98
C ILE A 327 17.95 -7.01 -8.97
N GLY A 328 16.77 -6.43 -8.82
CA GLY A 328 16.50 -5.36 -7.87
C GLY A 328 15.18 -5.53 -7.14
N PHE A 329 15.12 -5.12 -5.88
CA PHE A 329 13.88 -5.11 -5.09
C PHE A 329 13.32 -3.70 -5.02
N ASP A 330 12.03 -3.54 -5.37
CA ASP A 330 11.32 -2.27 -5.27
C ASP A 330 9.81 -2.50 -5.14
N ASP A 331 9.02 -1.44 -4.98
CA ASP A 331 7.56 -1.54 -4.96
C ASP A 331 6.99 -1.81 -6.37
N GLU A 332 5.85 -2.51 -6.47
CA GLU A 332 5.10 -2.61 -7.72
C GLU A 332 4.77 -1.21 -8.25
N GLY A 333 4.94 -0.98 -9.56
CA GLY A 333 4.50 0.28 -10.13
C GLY A 333 5.45 1.45 -9.85
N VAL A 334 6.65 1.24 -9.29
CA VAL A 334 7.56 2.30 -8.83
C VAL A 334 7.86 3.41 -9.85
N TYR A 335 7.80 3.14 -11.15
CA TYR A 335 8.00 4.16 -12.19
C TYR A 335 6.89 5.22 -12.19
N ASN A 336 5.70 4.87 -11.72
CA ASN A 336 4.50 5.71 -11.77
C ASN A 336 4.65 7.00 -10.97
N TRP A 337 5.35 6.98 -9.85
CA TRP A 337 5.64 8.16 -9.03
C TRP A 337 7.13 8.52 -9.01
N THR A 338 7.94 7.86 -9.85
CA THR A 338 9.35 8.19 -10.01
C THR A 338 9.56 8.90 -11.32
N ARG A 339 9.42 10.23 -11.31
CA ARG A 339 9.81 11.04 -12.46
C ARG A 339 11.33 11.07 -12.57
N ASP A 340 11.89 10.72 -13.73
CA ASP A 340 13.32 10.92 -14.01
C ASP A 340 13.50 12.37 -14.44
N LEU A 341 13.92 13.22 -13.50
CA LEU A 341 14.31 14.59 -13.85
C LEU A 341 15.73 14.56 -14.44
N LYS A 342 16.01 15.50 -15.35
CA LYS A 342 17.26 15.56 -16.10
C LYS A 342 18.48 15.34 -15.18
N ASN A 343 19.26 14.29 -15.46
CA ASN A 343 20.49 13.82 -14.78
C ASN A 343 20.33 12.81 -13.63
N GLU A 344 19.12 12.40 -13.27
CA GLU A 344 18.92 11.45 -12.17
C GLU A 344 19.24 9.99 -12.53
N MET A 345 19.20 9.65 -13.82
CA MET A 345 19.56 8.33 -14.37
C MET A 345 18.82 7.19 -13.67
N PHE A 346 17.59 7.41 -13.24
CA PHE A 346 16.82 6.41 -12.50
C PHE A 346 16.47 5.23 -13.41
N PHE A 347 16.61 4.01 -12.90
CA PHE A 347 16.35 2.76 -13.62
C PHE A 347 16.96 2.71 -15.03
N LYS A 348 18.11 3.37 -15.24
CA LYS A 348 18.82 3.45 -16.51
C LYS A 348 20.09 2.59 -16.48
N PRO A 349 20.10 1.39 -17.05
CA PRO A 349 21.32 0.58 -17.16
C PRO A 349 22.45 1.31 -17.90
N ALA A 350 23.72 0.94 -17.64
CA ALA A 350 24.88 1.67 -18.15
C ALA A 350 24.96 1.76 -19.69
N GLU A 351 24.44 0.74 -20.40
CA GLU A 351 24.41 0.68 -21.87
C GLU A 351 22.98 0.79 -22.42
N PHE A 352 22.10 1.48 -21.68
CA PHE A 352 20.76 1.78 -22.16
C PHE A 352 20.82 2.63 -23.44
N GLN A 353 20.08 2.19 -24.45
CA GLN A 353 19.92 2.89 -25.72
C GLN A 353 18.51 3.50 -25.78
N SER A 354 18.43 4.82 -25.91
CA SER A 354 17.16 5.53 -26.00
C SER A 354 16.40 5.19 -27.30
N TYR A 355 15.08 5.28 -27.25
CA TYR A 355 14.17 5.16 -28.40
C TYR A 355 14.23 3.82 -29.15
N LYS A 356 14.59 2.74 -28.47
CA LYS A 356 14.51 1.38 -29.01
C LYS A 356 13.13 0.78 -28.85
N ALA A 357 12.83 -0.21 -29.69
CA ALA A 357 11.62 -1.00 -29.57
C ALA A 357 11.64 -1.85 -28.28
N PHE A 358 10.45 -2.15 -27.76
CA PHE A 358 10.24 -2.92 -26.52
C PHE A 358 11.00 -4.27 -26.48
N ASP A 359 11.15 -4.91 -27.65
CA ASP A 359 11.74 -6.22 -27.87
C ASP A 359 13.12 -6.17 -28.53
N ASP A 360 13.77 -4.99 -28.59
CA ASP A 360 15.15 -4.86 -29.05
C ASP A 360 16.06 -5.78 -28.20
N ALA A 361 16.72 -6.72 -28.88
CA ALA A 361 17.46 -7.79 -28.23
C ALA A 361 18.72 -7.28 -27.50
N ASP A 362 19.31 -6.19 -28.01
CA ASP A 362 20.60 -5.66 -27.57
C ASP A 362 20.44 -4.52 -26.55
N ASN A 363 19.26 -3.91 -26.46
CA ASN A 363 19.02 -2.83 -25.51
C ASN A 363 18.99 -3.34 -24.05
N LYS A 364 19.77 -2.70 -23.19
CA LYS A 364 19.77 -2.99 -21.75
C LYS A 364 18.71 -2.16 -21.05
N VAL A 365 17.69 -2.85 -20.56
CA VAL A 365 16.49 -2.23 -19.95
C VAL A 365 16.11 -2.95 -18.68
N VAL A 366 15.25 -2.32 -17.88
CA VAL A 366 14.66 -2.92 -16.68
C VAL A 366 13.25 -3.45 -17.00
N ARG A 367 12.91 -4.59 -16.42
CA ARG A 367 11.58 -5.23 -16.51
C ARG A 367 11.17 -5.76 -15.14
N THR A 368 9.87 -5.87 -14.92
CA THR A 368 9.32 -6.57 -13.76
C THR A 368 9.32 -8.07 -14.04
N LEU A 369 10.00 -8.86 -13.20
CA LEU A 369 10.01 -10.33 -13.29
C LEU A 369 8.72 -10.90 -12.71
N THR A 370 8.39 -10.48 -11.49
CA THR A 370 7.25 -11.00 -10.72
C THR A 370 6.87 -10.01 -9.61
N LEU A 371 5.64 -10.12 -9.13
CA LEU A 371 5.14 -9.39 -7.96
C LEU A 371 5.13 -10.31 -6.72
N THR A 372 5.16 -9.72 -5.53
CA THR A 372 5.05 -10.46 -4.27
C THR A 372 3.60 -10.73 -3.90
N ASN A 373 3.36 -11.52 -2.86
CA ASN A 373 2.02 -11.58 -2.24
C ASN A 373 1.50 -10.17 -1.91
N PRO A 374 0.16 -9.97 -1.99
CA PRO A 374 -0.44 -8.71 -1.61
C PRO A 374 -0.21 -8.43 -0.12
N ALA A 375 0.05 -7.17 0.20
CA ALA A 375 0.07 -6.66 1.57
C ALA A 375 -0.97 -5.54 1.71
N ALA A 376 -1.57 -5.42 2.89
CA ALA A 376 -2.49 -4.33 3.17
C ALA A 376 -1.80 -2.98 3.01
N TYR A 377 -2.52 -2.02 2.43
CA TYR A 377 -2.12 -0.62 2.39
C TYR A 377 -2.16 -0.01 3.80
N ASP A 378 -1.61 1.19 3.96
CA ASP A 378 -1.36 1.76 5.27
C ASP A 378 -2.64 1.93 6.13
N VAL A 379 -2.48 1.85 7.44
CA VAL A 379 -3.55 2.08 8.42
C VAL A 379 -3.35 3.42 9.12
N VAL A 380 -4.46 4.06 9.47
CA VAL A 380 -4.49 5.26 10.31
C VAL A 380 -4.86 4.85 11.74
N LEU A 381 -3.90 5.02 12.65
CA LEU A 381 -4.08 4.79 14.08
C LEU A 381 -4.06 6.12 14.84
N GLY A 382 -4.89 6.23 15.88
CA GLY A 382 -4.98 7.40 16.76
C GLY A 382 -4.41 7.12 18.14
N ARG A 383 -3.84 8.14 18.78
CA ARG A 383 -3.33 8.07 20.16
C ARG A 383 -4.44 7.68 21.14
N LYS A 384 -4.06 7.04 22.25
CA LYS A 384 -5.02 6.41 23.16
C LYS A 384 -5.99 7.37 23.86
N GLY A 385 -5.60 8.63 24.06
CA GLY A 385 -6.41 9.62 24.77
C GLY A 385 -7.35 10.43 23.89
N LEU A 386 -7.50 10.09 22.60
CA LEU A 386 -8.61 10.63 21.82
C LEU A 386 -9.92 10.01 22.30
N SER A 387 -10.97 10.81 22.48
CA SER A 387 -12.30 10.27 22.79
C SER A 387 -12.82 9.42 21.63
N ASP A 388 -13.54 8.34 21.93
CA ASP A 388 -14.16 7.49 20.89
C ASP A 388 -15.08 8.31 19.98
N LYS A 389 -15.74 9.32 20.54
CA LYS A 389 -16.61 10.22 19.78
C LYS A 389 -15.83 11.09 18.79
N GLN A 390 -14.69 11.65 19.22
CA GLN A 390 -13.83 12.41 18.33
C GLN A 390 -13.25 11.52 17.22
N VAL A 391 -12.84 10.29 17.57
CA VAL A 391 -12.40 9.28 16.59
C VAL A 391 -13.49 9.05 15.56
N GLU A 392 -14.72 8.69 15.98
CA GLU A 392 -15.87 8.45 15.10
C GLU A 392 -16.09 9.61 14.10
N LEU A 393 -16.02 10.86 14.58
CA LEU A 393 -16.17 12.06 13.74
C LEU A 393 -15.00 12.22 12.76
N ILE A 394 -13.76 11.92 13.18
CA ILE A 394 -12.59 11.89 12.28
C ILE A 394 -12.77 10.83 11.19
N GLN A 395 -13.20 9.60 11.54
CA GLN A 395 -13.42 8.53 10.55
C GLN A 395 -14.44 8.96 9.50
N LYS A 396 -15.56 9.53 9.94
CA LYS A 396 -16.63 10.02 9.07
C LYS A 396 -16.15 11.17 8.18
N ALA A 397 -15.40 12.13 8.71
CA ALA A 397 -14.88 13.26 7.96
C ALA A 397 -13.90 12.78 6.86
N LEU A 398 -12.93 11.93 7.21
CA LEU A 398 -11.98 11.35 6.25
C LEU A 398 -12.68 10.52 5.17
N ASN A 399 -13.63 9.66 5.55
CA ASN A 399 -14.37 8.82 4.60
C ASN A 399 -15.31 9.63 3.69
N SER A 400 -15.77 10.80 4.13
CA SER A 400 -16.66 11.65 3.32
C SER A 400 -16.01 12.28 2.09
N LEU A 401 -14.67 12.39 2.07
CA LEU A 401 -13.95 13.00 0.96
C LEU A 401 -14.06 12.14 -0.31
N SER A 402 -14.46 12.74 -1.44
CA SER A 402 -14.37 12.09 -2.74
C SER A 402 -12.91 11.86 -3.16
N LEU A 403 -12.70 11.07 -4.23
CA LEU A 403 -11.36 10.86 -4.79
C LEU A 403 -10.73 12.18 -5.28
N GLU A 404 -11.54 13.05 -5.86
CA GLU A 404 -11.14 14.37 -6.38
C GLU A 404 -10.93 15.38 -5.25
N GLU A 405 -11.77 15.35 -4.21
CA GLU A 405 -11.64 16.22 -3.04
C GLU A 405 -10.41 15.87 -2.19
N ASN A 406 -10.02 14.60 -2.13
CA ASN A 406 -8.87 14.12 -1.37
C ASN A 406 -7.53 14.38 -2.10
N THR A 407 -7.16 15.65 -2.22
CA THR A 407 -5.88 16.05 -2.84
C THR A 407 -4.67 15.49 -2.10
N TYR A 408 -4.76 15.23 -0.80
CA TYR A 408 -3.71 14.54 -0.05
C TYR A 408 -3.45 13.12 -0.58
N GLY A 409 -4.52 12.40 -0.93
CA GLY A 409 -4.44 11.08 -1.55
C GLY A 409 -3.72 11.06 -2.90
N ILE A 410 -3.83 12.14 -3.69
CA ILE A 410 -3.13 12.26 -4.98
C ILE A 410 -1.60 12.22 -4.79
N PHE A 411 -1.08 12.80 -3.72
CA PHE A 411 0.36 12.97 -3.43
C PHE A 411 0.94 11.95 -2.46
N THR A 412 0.11 11.06 -1.91
CA THR A 412 0.55 10.03 -0.95
C THR A 412 0.21 8.62 -1.41
N GLY A 413 -0.76 8.47 -2.32
CA GLY A 413 -1.35 7.19 -2.66
C GLY A 413 -2.53 6.81 -1.75
N TYR A 414 -2.81 7.56 -0.67
CA TYR A 414 -3.98 7.34 0.21
C TYR A 414 -5.25 7.92 -0.42
N ASN A 415 -5.65 7.40 -1.58
CA ASN A 415 -6.71 7.96 -2.41
C ASN A 415 -8.09 7.94 -1.73
N LYS A 416 -8.33 6.98 -0.84
CA LYS A 416 -9.55 6.91 -0.03
C LYS A 416 -9.22 6.47 1.39
N PHE A 417 -9.94 7.02 2.36
CA PHE A 417 -9.96 6.56 3.75
C PHE A 417 -11.27 5.80 3.97
N LEU A 418 -11.18 4.55 4.36
CA LEU A 418 -12.32 3.66 4.53
C LEU A 418 -12.51 3.33 6.02
N PRO A 419 -13.76 3.08 6.45
CA PRO A 419 -14.03 2.63 7.81
C PRO A 419 -13.20 1.37 8.12
N ILE A 420 -12.71 1.31 9.35
CA ILE A 420 -11.98 0.16 9.86
C ILE A 420 -12.58 -0.25 11.19
N ASP A 421 -12.76 -1.55 11.36
CA ASP A 421 -13.09 -2.17 12.63
C ASP A 421 -11.98 -3.14 13.03
N LYS A 422 -12.14 -3.75 14.20
CA LYS A 422 -11.18 -4.68 14.76
C LYS A 422 -10.99 -5.94 13.90
N GLU A 423 -12.06 -6.45 13.29
CA GLU A 423 -11.99 -7.65 12.45
C GLU A 423 -11.14 -7.39 11.21
N LEU A 424 -11.43 -6.30 10.49
CA LEU A 424 -10.69 -5.89 9.31
C LEU A 424 -9.23 -5.56 9.64
N PHE A 425 -8.99 -4.87 10.76
CA PHE A 425 -7.64 -4.58 11.24
C PHE A 425 -6.83 -5.85 11.50
N ILE A 426 -7.40 -6.84 12.19
CA ILE A 426 -6.76 -8.14 12.45
C ILE A 426 -6.50 -8.87 11.13
N LYS A 427 -7.46 -8.87 10.21
CA LYS A 427 -7.30 -9.47 8.88
C LYS A 427 -6.11 -8.85 8.14
N PHE A 428 -5.96 -7.53 8.17
CA PHE A 428 -4.84 -6.85 7.51
C PHE A 428 -3.49 -6.99 8.22
N LEU A 429 -3.46 -7.09 9.55
CA LEU A 429 -2.27 -7.52 10.29
C LEU A 429 -1.79 -8.91 9.84
N LYS A 430 -2.72 -9.86 9.70
CA LYS A 430 -2.42 -11.22 9.23
C LYS A 430 -2.01 -11.24 7.76
N LEU A 431 -2.65 -10.46 6.91
CA LEU A 431 -2.26 -10.30 5.50
C LEU A 431 -0.83 -9.75 5.40
N GLN A 432 -0.51 -8.73 6.20
CA GLN A 432 0.84 -8.17 6.28
C GLN A 432 1.88 -9.23 6.67
N ARG A 433 1.58 -10.08 7.66
CA ARG A 433 2.46 -11.14 8.10
C ARG A 433 2.62 -12.23 7.03
N GLN A 434 1.56 -12.58 6.32
CA GLN A 434 1.61 -13.51 5.18
C GLN A 434 2.48 -12.99 4.02
N ALA A 435 2.46 -11.68 3.74
CA ALA A 435 3.33 -11.06 2.74
C ALA A 435 4.83 -11.10 3.12
N GLN A 436 5.14 -11.16 4.42
CA GLN A 436 6.51 -11.17 4.96
C GLN A 436 7.03 -12.56 5.36
N SER A 437 6.24 -13.60 5.13
CA SER A 437 6.56 -14.95 5.57
C SER A 437 6.13 -15.99 4.55
N LYS A 438 6.33 -17.27 4.89
CA LYS A 438 5.88 -18.42 4.09
C LYS A 438 4.50 -18.92 4.48
N ILE A 439 3.90 -18.40 5.56
CA ILE A 439 2.61 -18.87 6.07
C ILE A 439 1.46 -18.17 5.36
N ASP A 440 0.37 -18.90 5.16
CA ASP A 440 -0.87 -18.37 4.61
C ASP A 440 -1.88 -18.22 5.75
N LEU A 441 -2.32 -16.99 5.99
CA LEU A 441 -3.17 -16.62 7.12
C LEU A 441 -4.51 -16.02 6.68
N VAL A 442 -4.57 -15.51 5.45
CA VAL A 442 -5.72 -14.84 4.85
C VAL A 442 -5.93 -15.40 3.46
N THR A 443 -7.16 -15.78 3.16
CA THR A 443 -7.59 -16.30 1.86
C THR A 443 -8.51 -15.34 1.11
N ASP A 444 -9.06 -14.35 1.81
CA ASP A 444 -9.98 -13.36 1.27
C ASP A 444 -9.72 -11.97 1.85
N ILE A 445 -9.71 -10.99 0.97
CA ILE A 445 -9.66 -9.56 1.21
C ILE A 445 -11.00 -9.01 0.73
N PRO A 446 -11.70 -8.23 1.57
CA PRO A 446 -13.00 -7.68 1.21
C PRO A 446 -12.87 -6.75 0.00
N LYS A 447 -13.87 -6.79 -0.87
CA LYS A 447 -13.97 -5.82 -1.96
C LYS A 447 -14.35 -4.45 -1.41
N ILE A 448 -13.78 -3.40 -2.00
CA ILE A 448 -14.24 -2.03 -1.76
C ILE A 448 -15.56 -1.84 -2.53
N ILE A 449 -16.63 -1.56 -1.80
CA ILE A 449 -17.93 -1.21 -2.37
C ILE A 449 -18.02 0.32 -2.32
N ASN A 450 -18.03 0.95 -3.49
CA ASN A 450 -18.14 2.41 -3.64
C ASN A 450 -19.55 2.92 -3.35
#